data_AF-A0A7G7VI64-F1
#
_entry.id   AF-A0A7G7VI64-F1
#
_cell.length_a   1.000
_cell.length_b   1.000
_cell.length_c   1.000
_cell.angle_alpha   90.00
_cell.angle_beta   90.00
_cell.angle_gamma   90.00
#
_symmetry.space_group_name_H-M   'P 1'
#
loop_
_entity.id
_entity.type
_entity.pdbx_description
1 polymer ?
#
loop_
_entity_poly.entity_id
_entity_poly.type
_entity_poly.pdbx_seq_one_letter_code
_entity_poly.pdbx_strand_id
1 'polypeptide(L)'
;MFAKTYGATTLGIDGRIIDVEVDVSPGLPGFELVGLPDTSVKESKERVRTAIRNSGIQLRQERVTVNLAPADVRKDSSGLDLPIAVGLLASYGIVPEAAVQSALFSAELSLDGNCRPISGILPMAITARERGLTEFYVAPSNADEALLIDGLKVYAVENLAQLVRHLTGTEVLTPAVPHATEQKKDAAFTDDFADVQGQYQAKRALEIAAAGGHNVLMVGVPGSGKTMLARRMSSILPELTKQEAIEITKIYSISGLLGKDTGLVTTRPFRSPHHTSSTVAMIGGGSIPRPGEVTLAHHGVLFLDELPEFSKKTLEVLREPIEDRQITVSRANATLTFPSSIILVAAMNEVTSITIQCNDRRNAA
;
A
#
# COMPACT_ATOMS: atom_id res chain seq x y z
N MET A 1 -22.70 -6.74 -27.83
CA MET A 1 -21.36 -6.28 -28.25
C MET A 1 -20.51 -6.41 -27.01
N PHE A 2 -19.39 -7.10 -27.10
CA PHE A 2 -18.62 -7.51 -25.92
C PHE A 2 -17.22 -6.92 -26.00
N ALA A 3 -16.70 -6.42 -24.88
CA ALA A 3 -15.30 -6.02 -24.75
C ALA A 3 -14.75 -6.45 -23.39
N LYS A 4 -13.43 -6.68 -23.34
CA LYS A 4 -12.71 -7.02 -22.12
C LYS A 4 -11.52 -6.08 -21.93
N THR A 5 -11.41 -5.52 -20.74
CA THR A 5 -10.29 -4.69 -20.29
C THR A 5 -9.76 -5.21 -18.96
N TYR A 6 -8.57 -4.76 -18.57
CA TYR A 6 -7.94 -5.14 -17.32
C TYR A 6 -7.84 -3.94 -16.38
N GLY A 7 -8.38 -4.11 -15.17
CA GLY A 7 -8.11 -3.26 -14.02
C GLY A 7 -7.34 -4.02 -12.96
N ALA A 8 -7.03 -3.36 -11.85
CA ALA A 8 -6.47 -4.05 -10.68
C ALA A 8 -6.98 -3.43 -9.37
N THR A 9 -6.98 -4.26 -8.33
CA THR A 9 -7.18 -3.83 -6.94
C THR A 9 -6.05 -4.37 -6.07
N THR A 10 -6.02 -4.00 -4.80
CA THR A 10 -5.11 -4.59 -3.82
C THR A 10 -5.86 -5.56 -2.91
N LEU A 11 -5.17 -6.62 -2.50
CA LEU A 11 -5.62 -7.56 -1.48
C LEU A 11 -4.50 -7.69 -0.45
N GLY A 12 -4.60 -6.93 0.63
CA GLY A 12 -3.45 -6.72 1.52
C GLY A 12 -2.36 -5.92 0.81
N ILE A 13 -1.13 -6.43 0.79
CA ILE A 13 0.03 -5.79 0.13
C ILE A 13 0.22 -6.24 -1.32
N ASP A 14 -0.60 -7.16 -1.82
CA ASP A 14 -0.47 -7.71 -3.17
C ASP A 14 -1.52 -7.15 -4.12
N GLY A 15 -1.15 -7.03 -5.39
CA GLY A 15 -2.06 -6.63 -6.45
C GLY A 15 -2.86 -7.83 -6.96
N ARG A 16 -4.11 -7.57 -7.37
CA ARG A 16 -4.98 -8.55 -8.00
C ARG A 16 -5.58 -7.97 -9.27
N ILE A 17 -5.36 -8.65 -10.40
CA ILE A 17 -5.98 -8.28 -11.68
C ILE A 17 -7.48 -8.52 -11.60
N ILE A 18 -8.22 -7.53 -12.07
CA ILE A 18 -9.67 -7.56 -12.24
C ILE A 18 -9.95 -7.53 -13.73
N ASP A 19 -10.57 -8.61 -14.22
CA ASP A 19 -11.09 -8.67 -15.57
C ASP A 19 -12.39 -7.86 -15.60
N VAL A 20 -12.44 -6.82 -16.43
CA VAL A 20 -13.61 -5.97 -16.63
C VAL A 20 -14.24 -6.33 -17.97
N GLU A 21 -15.34 -7.06 -17.88
CA GLU A 21 -16.08 -7.56 -19.03
C GLU A 21 -17.33 -6.71 -19.23
N VAL A 22 -17.47 -6.09 -20.39
CA VAL A 22 -18.60 -5.21 -20.71
C VAL A 22 -19.37 -5.82 -21.88
N ASP A 23 -20.67 -6.02 -21.67
CA ASP A 23 -21.59 -6.36 -22.75
C ASP A 23 -22.66 -5.27 -22.92
N VAL A 24 -22.84 -4.86 -24.17
CA VAL A 24 -23.85 -3.90 -24.59
C VAL A 24 -24.84 -4.60 -25.53
N SER A 25 -26.10 -4.65 -25.11
CA SER A 25 -27.18 -5.34 -25.82
C SER A 25 -28.34 -4.39 -26.16
N PRO A 26 -29.07 -4.61 -27.27
CA PRO A 26 -30.31 -3.89 -27.56
C PRO A 26 -31.36 -4.11 -26.46
N GLY A 27 -32.10 -3.07 -26.09
CA GLY A 27 -33.16 -3.17 -25.10
C GLY A 27 -33.39 -1.85 -24.35
N LEU A 28 -34.18 -1.92 -23.27
CA LEU A 28 -34.41 -0.76 -22.41
C LEU A 28 -33.07 -0.28 -21.81
N PRO A 29 -32.78 1.04 -21.82
CA PRO A 29 -31.55 1.57 -21.28
C PRO A 29 -31.36 1.17 -19.82
N GLY A 30 -30.22 0.57 -19.51
CA GLY A 30 -29.91 0.04 -18.19
C GLY A 30 -28.41 -0.07 -18.01
N PHE A 31 -27.95 0.01 -16.76
CA PHE A 31 -26.55 -0.23 -16.42
C PHE A 31 -26.53 -1.05 -15.14
N GLU A 32 -26.01 -2.27 -15.27
CA GLU A 32 -25.92 -3.28 -14.23
C GLU A 32 -24.45 -3.63 -14.01
N LEU A 33 -24.03 -3.66 -12.74
CA LEU A 33 -22.65 -3.95 -12.37
C LEU A 33 -22.64 -5.14 -11.40
N VAL A 34 -21.97 -6.22 -11.80
CA VAL A 34 -21.94 -7.52 -11.12
C VAL A 34 -20.51 -7.93 -10.76
N GLY A 35 -20.35 -8.88 -9.84
CA GLY A 35 -19.04 -9.35 -9.38
C GLY A 35 -18.58 -8.78 -8.03
N LEU A 36 -19.50 -8.65 -7.06
CA LEU A 36 -19.27 -8.13 -5.71
C LEU A 36 -18.61 -6.73 -5.63
N PRO A 37 -19.17 -5.71 -6.30
CA PRO A 37 -18.74 -4.33 -6.12
C PRO A 37 -19.12 -3.81 -4.73
N ASP A 38 -18.20 -3.09 -4.10
CA ASP A 38 -18.53 -2.29 -2.92
C ASP A 38 -19.31 -1.01 -3.31
N THR A 39 -19.81 -0.26 -2.32
CA THR A 39 -20.60 0.95 -2.54
C THR A 39 -19.89 1.95 -3.46
N SER A 40 -18.59 2.19 -3.27
CA SER A 40 -17.79 3.10 -4.10
C SER A 40 -17.76 2.68 -5.58
N VAL A 41 -17.67 1.37 -5.85
CA VAL A 41 -17.67 0.80 -7.20
C VAL A 41 -19.08 0.80 -7.80
N LYS A 42 -20.14 0.63 -6.99
CA LYS A 42 -21.52 0.81 -7.46
C LYS A 42 -21.78 2.24 -7.91
N GLU A 43 -21.21 3.22 -7.21
CA GLU A 43 -21.28 4.64 -7.59
C GLU A 43 -20.45 4.97 -8.84
N SER A 44 -19.49 4.12 -9.23
CA SER A 44 -18.74 4.27 -10.49
C SER A 44 -19.64 4.34 -11.71
N LYS A 45 -20.82 3.71 -11.70
CA LYS A 45 -21.81 3.81 -12.78
C LYS A 45 -22.09 5.26 -13.19
N GLU A 46 -22.42 6.11 -12.22
CA GLU A 46 -22.76 7.51 -12.49
C GLU A 46 -21.51 8.31 -12.84
N ARG A 47 -20.38 8.03 -12.18
CA ARG A 47 -19.11 8.71 -12.42
C ARG A 47 -18.57 8.43 -13.83
N VAL A 48 -18.51 7.17 -14.24
CA VAL A 48 -18.07 6.74 -15.58
C VAL A 48 -18.95 7.31 -16.67
N ARG A 49 -20.29 7.18 -16.57
CA ARG A 49 -21.19 7.73 -17.60
C ARG A 49 -21.07 9.24 -17.73
N THR A 50 -20.95 9.94 -16.60
CA THR A 50 -20.79 11.40 -16.59
C THR A 50 -19.43 11.83 -17.16
N ALA A 51 -18.36 11.13 -16.78
CA ALA A 51 -17.01 11.34 -17.29
C ALA A 51 -16.94 11.16 -18.81
N ILE A 52 -17.53 10.09 -19.35
CA ILE A 52 -17.58 9.84 -20.80
C ILE A 52 -18.31 10.97 -21.53
N ARG A 53 -19.49 11.37 -21.02
CA ARG A 53 -20.26 12.47 -21.61
C ARG A 53 -19.48 13.78 -21.59
N ASN A 54 -18.86 14.09 -20.46
CA ASN A 54 -18.09 15.33 -20.28
C ASN A 54 -16.73 15.30 -21.02
N SER A 55 -16.28 14.13 -21.44
CA SER A 55 -15.17 13.94 -22.38
C SER A 55 -15.56 14.16 -23.85
N GLY A 56 -16.79 14.61 -24.12
CA GLY A 56 -17.30 14.89 -25.47
C GLY A 56 -17.82 13.67 -26.21
N ILE A 57 -18.02 12.53 -25.53
CA ILE A 57 -18.42 11.27 -26.15
C ILE A 57 -19.88 10.98 -25.82
N GLN A 58 -20.69 10.81 -26.86
CA GLN A 58 -22.10 10.43 -26.71
C GLN A 58 -22.28 8.93 -26.98
N LEU A 59 -22.68 8.19 -25.95
CA LEU A 59 -23.03 6.77 -26.07
C LEU A 59 -24.51 6.61 -26.43
N ARG A 60 -24.83 5.57 -27.21
CA ARG A 60 -26.22 5.19 -27.48
C ARG A 60 -26.89 4.71 -26.19
N GLN A 61 -28.21 4.87 -26.12
CA GLN A 61 -28.97 4.37 -24.97
C GLN A 61 -29.29 2.89 -25.15
N GLU A 62 -28.41 2.03 -24.64
CA GLU A 62 -28.53 0.57 -24.72
C GLU A 62 -28.48 -0.05 -23.31
N ARG A 63 -28.77 -1.35 -23.19
CA ARG A 63 -28.60 -2.09 -21.94
C ARG A 63 -27.13 -2.48 -21.80
N VAL A 64 -26.49 -2.07 -20.71
CA VAL A 64 -25.09 -2.31 -20.39
C VAL A 64 -24.98 -3.22 -19.18
N THR A 65 -24.17 -4.27 -19.30
CA THR A 65 -23.79 -5.15 -18.18
C THR A 65 -22.28 -5.10 -18.02
N VAL A 66 -21.80 -4.78 -16.82
CA VAL A 66 -20.38 -4.80 -16.47
C VAL A 66 -20.13 -5.89 -15.44
N ASN A 67 -19.34 -6.89 -15.81
CA ASN A 67 -18.93 -7.99 -14.92
C ASN A 67 -17.48 -7.77 -14.47
N LEU A 68 -17.26 -7.83 -13.16
CA LEU A 68 -15.94 -7.71 -12.54
C LEU A 68 -15.48 -9.07 -12.00
N ALA A 69 -14.57 -9.72 -12.71
CA ALA A 69 -14.02 -11.03 -12.31
C ALA A 69 -12.62 -10.90 -11.68
N PRO A 70 -12.24 -11.78 -10.73
CA PRO A 70 -12.97 -12.96 -10.28
C PRO A 70 -14.00 -12.64 -9.18
N ALA A 71 -15.15 -13.33 -9.13
CA ALA A 71 -16.30 -12.95 -8.30
C ALA A 71 -16.10 -13.15 -6.77
N ASP A 72 -15.06 -13.87 -6.35
CA ASP A 72 -14.70 -14.14 -4.96
C ASP A 72 -13.91 -12.99 -4.30
N VAL A 73 -13.35 -12.10 -5.11
CA VAL A 73 -12.65 -10.90 -4.64
C VAL A 73 -13.64 -9.75 -4.53
N ARG A 74 -13.71 -9.09 -3.38
CA ARG A 74 -14.47 -7.84 -3.23
C ARG A 74 -13.74 -6.72 -3.95
N LYS A 75 -14.47 -5.91 -4.73
CA LYS A 75 -13.89 -4.76 -5.46
C LYS A 75 -14.22 -3.50 -4.68
N ASP A 76 -13.22 -2.95 -4.00
CA ASP A 76 -13.31 -1.82 -3.08
C ASP A 76 -12.46 -0.62 -3.51
N SER A 77 -12.01 -0.59 -4.76
CA SER A 77 -11.15 0.46 -5.31
C SER A 77 -11.89 1.35 -6.31
N SER A 78 -11.83 2.67 -6.11
CA SER A 78 -12.26 3.66 -7.12
C SER A 78 -11.38 3.63 -8.38
N GLY A 79 -10.23 2.95 -8.33
CA GLY A 79 -9.33 2.73 -9.47
C GLY A 79 -9.93 1.92 -10.62
N LEU A 80 -11.12 1.31 -10.43
CA LEU A 80 -11.83 0.58 -11.47
C LEU A 80 -12.67 1.48 -12.39
N ASP A 81 -12.76 2.79 -12.15
CA ASP A 81 -13.51 3.68 -13.02
C ASP A 81 -12.93 3.71 -14.44
N LEU A 82 -11.61 3.86 -14.56
CA LEU A 82 -10.92 3.91 -15.85
C LEU A 82 -11.09 2.62 -16.68
N PRO A 83 -10.80 1.40 -16.16
CA PRO A 83 -11.00 0.18 -16.95
C PRO A 83 -12.46 -0.06 -17.34
N ILE A 84 -13.43 0.34 -16.48
CA ILE A 84 -14.86 0.27 -16.82
C ILE A 84 -15.19 1.25 -17.96
N ALA A 85 -14.69 2.48 -17.90
CA ALA A 85 -14.90 3.48 -18.95
C ALA A 85 -14.32 3.01 -20.29
N VAL A 86 -13.10 2.49 -20.28
CA VAL A 86 -12.43 1.97 -21.49
C VAL A 86 -13.16 0.73 -22.03
N GLY A 87 -13.58 -0.19 -21.16
CA GLY A 87 -14.36 -1.36 -21.56
C GLY A 87 -15.70 -0.98 -22.21
N LEU A 88 -16.35 0.06 -21.70
CA LEU A 88 -17.55 0.60 -22.31
C LEU A 88 -17.25 1.16 -23.70
N LEU A 89 -16.26 2.04 -23.81
CA LEU A 89 -15.88 2.66 -25.10
C LEU A 89 -15.46 1.63 -26.15
N ALA A 90 -14.76 0.57 -25.74
CA ALA A 90 -14.42 -0.55 -26.61
C ALA A 90 -15.67 -1.32 -27.06
N SER A 91 -16.59 -1.63 -26.13
CA SER A 91 -17.84 -2.33 -26.45
C SER A 91 -18.78 -1.52 -27.37
N TYR A 92 -18.70 -0.19 -27.37
CA TYR A 92 -19.41 0.68 -28.31
C TYR A 92 -18.68 0.86 -29.66
N GLY A 93 -17.48 0.29 -29.82
CA GLY A 93 -16.66 0.40 -31.03
C GLY A 93 -15.97 1.76 -31.19
N ILE A 94 -15.88 2.57 -30.13
CA ILE A 94 -15.20 3.87 -30.14
C ILE A 94 -13.69 3.68 -30.01
N VAL A 95 -13.28 2.72 -29.18
CA VAL A 95 -11.88 2.32 -29.00
C VAL A 95 -11.67 0.93 -29.62
N PRO A 96 -10.58 0.70 -30.38
CA PRO A 96 -10.27 -0.63 -30.90
C PRO A 96 -9.97 -1.62 -29.77
N GLU A 97 -10.56 -2.82 -29.80
CA GLU A 97 -10.28 -3.87 -28.81
C GLU A 97 -8.80 -4.25 -28.75
N ALA A 98 -8.11 -4.26 -29.90
CA ALA A 98 -6.68 -4.56 -29.96
C ALA A 98 -5.82 -3.58 -29.13
N ALA A 99 -6.27 -2.34 -28.95
CA ALA A 99 -5.53 -1.32 -28.19
C ALA A 99 -5.62 -1.52 -26.66
N VAL A 100 -6.51 -2.41 -26.18
CA VAL A 100 -6.77 -2.57 -24.74
C VAL A 100 -6.45 -3.98 -24.21
N GLN A 101 -6.11 -4.92 -25.08
CA GLN A 101 -5.89 -6.34 -24.74
C GLN A 101 -4.61 -6.61 -23.92
N SER A 102 -3.59 -5.77 -24.03
CA SER A 102 -2.31 -5.92 -23.31
C SER A 102 -2.06 -4.79 -22.30
N ALA A 103 -3.12 -4.06 -21.95
CA ALA A 103 -3.06 -2.85 -21.14
C ALA A 103 -3.77 -3.05 -19.79
N LEU A 104 -3.13 -2.58 -18.73
CA LEU A 104 -3.75 -2.35 -17.43
C LEU A 104 -4.22 -0.89 -17.34
N PHE A 105 -5.40 -0.66 -16.78
CA PHE A 105 -5.92 0.68 -16.50
C PHE A 105 -6.24 0.82 -15.01
N SER A 106 -5.68 1.84 -14.36
CA SER A 106 -5.96 2.13 -12.95
C SER A 106 -5.99 3.63 -12.69
N ALA A 107 -7.19 4.18 -12.54
CA ALA A 107 -7.39 5.54 -12.07
C ALA A 107 -8.85 5.73 -11.61
N GLU A 108 -9.06 6.64 -10.67
CA GLU A 108 -10.39 7.17 -10.39
C GLU A 108 -10.76 8.21 -11.46
N LEU A 109 -12.02 8.23 -11.89
CA LEU A 109 -12.53 9.26 -12.78
C LEU A 109 -13.36 10.28 -12.00
N SER A 110 -13.00 11.55 -12.15
CA SER A 110 -13.88 12.65 -11.76
C SER A 110 -15.02 12.84 -12.77
N LEU A 111 -16.07 13.56 -12.36
CA LEU A 111 -17.24 13.78 -13.23
C LEU A 111 -16.89 14.56 -14.52
N ASP A 112 -15.87 15.40 -14.51
CA ASP A 112 -15.34 16.11 -15.68
C ASP A 112 -14.36 15.26 -16.54
N GLY A 113 -14.09 14.02 -16.14
CA GLY A 113 -13.28 13.06 -16.91
C GLY A 113 -11.79 13.08 -16.60
N ASN A 114 -11.33 13.84 -15.60
CA ASN A 114 -9.93 13.83 -15.17
C ASN A 114 -9.60 12.54 -14.42
N CYS A 115 -8.38 12.04 -14.64
CA CYS A 115 -7.85 10.87 -13.94
C CYS A 115 -7.24 11.31 -12.60
N ARG A 116 -7.75 10.74 -11.51
CA ARG A 116 -7.30 10.97 -10.14
C ARG A 116 -6.45 9.81 -9.64
N PRO A 117 -5.42 10.11 -8.82
CA PRO A 117 -4.54 9.07 -8.31
C PRO A 117 -5.24 8.16 -7.32
N ILE A 118 -4.76 6.92 -7.27
CA ILE A 118 -5.17 5.89 -6.32
C ILE A 118 -3.95 5.35 -5.58
N SER A 119 -4.19 4.64 -4.47
CA SER A 119 -3.14 3.94 -3.72
C SER A 119 -2.93 2.51 -4.26
N GLY A 120 -1.77 1.91 -3.96
CA GLY A 120 -1.50 0.52 -4.30
C GLY A 120 -0.98 0.28 -5.71
N ILE A 121 -0.42 1.29 -6.38
CA ILE A 121 -0.02 1.20 -7.79
C ILE A 121 1.17 0.25 -7.98
N LEU A 122 2.17 0.28 -7.08
CA LEU A 122 3.31 -0.63 -7.18
C LEU A 122 2.89 -2.12 -7.12
N PRO A 123 2.10 -2.58 -6.12
CA PRO A 123 1.55 -3.94 -6.14
C PRO A 123 0.81 -4.27 -7.43
N MET A 124 -0.01 -3.34 -7.96
CA MET A 124 -0.75 -3.55 -9.22
C MET A 124 0.19 -3.69 -10.42
N ALA A 125 1.23 -2.86 -10.51
CA ALA A 125 2.24 -2.91 -11.57
C ALA A 125 3.00 -4.25 -11.56
N ILE A 126 3.40 -4.72 -10.38
CA ILE A 126 4.08 -6.01 -10.23
C ILE A 126 3.19 -7.15 -10.75
N THR A 127 1.92 -7.19 -10.31
CA THR A 127 0.97 -8.21 -10.76
C THR A 127 0.66 -8.11 -12.26
N ALA A 128 0.59 -6.89 -12.82
CA ALA A 128 0.37 -6.68 -14.26
C ALA A 128 1.48 -7.30 -15.10
N ARG A 129 2.73 -7.06 -14.69
CA ARG A 129 3.91 -7.63 -15.32
C ARG A 129 3.94 -9.15 -15.21
N GLU A 130 3.64 -9.70 -14.03
CA GLU A 130 3.55 -11.16 -13.82
C GLU A 130 2.45 -11.80 -14.68
N ARG A 131 1.37 -11.06 -14.95
CA ARG A 131 0.30 -11.48 -15.86
C ARG A 131 0.68 -11.37 -17.34
N GLY A 132 1.79 -10.72 -17.67
CA GLY A 132 2.26 -10.50 -19.04
C GLY A 132 1.61 -9.30 -19.74
N LEU A 133 1.01 -8.37 -19.00
CA LEU A 133 0.56 -7.09 -19.55
C LEU A 133 1.79 -6.22 -19.86
N THR A 134 1.71 -5.38 -20.90
CA THR A 134 2.84 -4.60 -21.41
C THR A 134 2.70 -3.11 -21.19
N GLU A 135 1.47 -2.62 -21.06
CA GLU A 135 1.14 -1.21 -20.91
C GLU A 135 0.38 -0.96 -19.62
N PHE A 136 0.65 0.16 -18.96
CA PHE A 136 -0.06 0.55 -17.75
C PHE A 136 -0.43 2.04 -17.80
N TYR A 137 -1.74 2.30 -17.83
CA TYR A 137 -2.31 3.65 -17.85
C TYR A 137 -2.75 4.06 -16.45
N VAL A 138 -2.15 5.14 -15.95
CA VAL A 138 -2.37 5.65 -14.59
C VAL A 138 -2.54 7.16 -14.58
N ALA A 139 -3.08 7.71 -13.49
CA ALA A 139 -3.08 9.16 -13.28
C ALA A 139 -1.64 9.70 -13.19
N PRO A 140 -1.38 10.99 -13.52
CA PRO A 140 -0.01 11.51 -13.61
C PRO A 140 0.77 11.39 -12.30
N SER A 141 0.11 11.61 -11.15
CA SER A 141 0.73 11.49 -9.82
C SER A 141 1.03 10.05 -9.39
N ASN A 142 0.61 9.04 -10.16
CA ASN A 142 0.93 7.63 -9.91
C ASN A 142 2.00 7.08 -10.87
N ALA A 143 2.44 7.86 -11.88
CA ALA A 143 3.35 7.39 -12.91
C ALA A 143 4.69 6.92 -12.33
N ASP A 144 5.30 7.72 -11.45
CA ASP A 144 6.59 7.38 -10.82
C ASP A 144 6.51 6.09 -10.00
N GLU A 145 5.41 5.88 -9.27
CA GLU A 145 5.22 4.65 -8.49
C GLU A 145 5.10 3.41 -9.41
N ALA A 146 4.39 3.53 -10.53
CA ALA A 146 4.29 2.46 -11.53
C ALA A 146 5.65 2.18 -12.21
N LEU A 147 6.52 3.19 -12.31
CA LEU A 147 7.86 3.10 -12.91
C LEU A 147 8.92 2.47 -11.98
N LEU A 148 8.60 2.19 -10.71
CA LEU A 148 9.51 1.51 -9.79
C LEU A 148 9.80 0.06 -10.17
N ILE A 149 9.05 -0.49 -11.12
CA ILE A 149 9.24 -1.84 -11.65
C ILE A 149 9.53 -1.81 -13.15
N ASP A 150 10.61 -2.49 -13.54
CA ASP A 150 10.95 -2.66 -14.95
C ASP A 150 9.98 -3.61 -15.64
N GLY A 151 9.77 -3.41 -16.96
CA GLY A 151 9.03 -4.32 -17.83
C GLY A 151 7.61 -3.88 -18.20
N LEU A 152 7.18 -2.67 -17.81
CA LEU A 152 5.93 -2.05 -18.23
C LEU A 152 6.17 -0.71 -18.91
N LYS A 153 5.43 -0.43 -19.98
CA LYS A 153 5.31 0.93 -20.52
C LYS A 153 4.24 1.67 -19.73
N VAL A 154 4.67 2.61 -18.89
CA VAL A 154 3.75 3.41 -18.08
C VAL A 154 3.34 4.66 -18.85
N TYR A 155 2.05 4.95 -18.88
CA TYR A 155 1.48 6.13 -19.51
C TYR A 155 0.74 6.96 -18.47
N ALA A 156 1.18 8.21 -18.29
CA ALA A 156 0.49 9.20 -17.49
C ALA A 156 -0.68 9.78 -18.30
N VAL A 157 -1.90 9.61 -17.80
CA VAL A 157 -3.13 10.04 -18.46
C VAL A 157 -3.77 11.15 -17.65
N GLU A 158 -3.92 12.35 -18.21
CA GLU A 158 -4.56 13.47 -17.50
C GLU A 158 -6.08 13.29 -17.40
N ASN A 159 -6.69 12.83 -18.50
CA ASN A 159 -8.14 12.69 -18.60
C ASN A 159 -8.54 11.62 -19.62
N LEU A 160 -9.78 11.18 -19.52
CA LEU A 160 -10.36 10.14 -20.37
C LEU A 160 -10.35 10.51 -21.86
N ALA A 161 -10.59 11.79 -22.20
CA ALA A 161 -10.57 12.24 -23.59
C ALA A 161 -9.18 12.07 -24.23
N GLN A 162 -8.10 12.38 -23.50
CA GLN A 162 -6.72 12.16 -23.92
C GLN A 162 -6.44 10.67 -24.14
N LEU A 163 -6.87 9.81 -23.20
CA LEU A 163 -6.72 8.37 -23.35
C LEU A 163 -7.43 7.84 -24.60
N VAL A 164 -8.66 8.32 -24.87
CA VAL A 164 -9.39 7.91 -26.08
C VAL A 164 -8.62 8.30 -27.34
N ARG A 165 -8.15 9.55 -27.45
CA ARG A 165 -7.35 9.98 -28.61
C ARG A 165 -6.09 9.14 -28.77
N HIS A 166 -5.49 8.71 -27.65
CA HIS A 166 -4.35 7.81 -27.67
C HIS A 166 -4.70 6.44 -28.24
N LEU A 167 -5.72 5.79 -27.67
CA LEU A 167 -6.13 4.44 -28.05
C LEU A 167 -6.74 4.37 -29.47
N THR A 168 -7.25 5.49 -29.99
CA THR A 168 -7.72 5.59 -31.38
C THR A 168 -6.64 6.01 -32.37
N GLY A 169 -5.43 6.34 -31.90
CA GLY A 169 -4.30 6.77 -32.75
C GLY A 169 -4.37 8.21 -33.25
N THR A 170 -5.28 9.04 -32.71
CA THR A 170 -5.38 10.47 -33.04
C THR A 170 -4.30 11.30 -32.34
N GLU A 171 -3.84 10.82 -31.19
CA GLU A 171 -2.74 11.36 -30.39
C GLU A 171 -1.82 10.21 -29.99
N VAL A 172 -0.52 10.44 -29.80
CA VAL A 172 0.39 9.42 -29.29
C VAL A 172 0.98 9.92 -27.98
N LEU A 173 0.60 9.28 -26.88
CA LEU A 173 1.23 9.51 -25.60
C LEU A 173 2.63 8.90 -25.61
N THR A 174 3.57 9.64 -25.05
CA THR A 174 4.91 9.13 -24.79
C THR A 174 4.90 8.38 -23.46
N PRO A 175 5.48 7.17 -23.39
CA PRO A 175 5.66 6.48 -22.12
C PRO A 175 6.42 7.38 -21.15
N ALA A 176 5.96 7.43 -19.91
CA ALA A 176 6.69 8.06 -18.83
C ALA A 176 8.04 7.36 -18.66
N VAL A 177 9.08 8.14 -18.39
CA VAL A 177 10.42 7.62 -18.11
C VAL A 177 10.72 7.84 -16.64
N PRO A 178 11.43 6.91 -15.98
CA PRO A 178 11.86 7.12 -14.61
C PRO A 178 12.58 8.46 -14.54
N HIS A 179 12.09 9.36 -13.69
CA HIS A 179 12.91 10.50 -13.32
C HIS A 179 14.15 9.92 -12.66
N ALA A 180 15.33 10.32 -13.15
CA ALA A 180 16.53 10.24 -12.35
C ALA A 180 16.31 11.24 -11.23
N THR A 181 15.54 10.82 -10.22
CA THR A 181 15.66 11.40 -8.91
C THR A 181 17.13 11.17 -8.62
N GLU A 182 17.92 12.25 -8.67
CA GLU A 182 19.06 12.33 -7.79
C GLU A 182 18.50 11.77 -6.50
N GLN A 183 19.07 10.67 -6.02
CA GLN A 183 18.97 10.37 -4.62
C GLN A 183 19.56 11.61 -3.98
N LYS A 184 18.75 12.66 -3.79
CA LYS A 184 18.74 13.38 -2.55
C LYS A 184 18.78 12.22 -1.60
N LYS A 185 19.97 11.96 -1.06
CA LYS A 185 20.07 11.39 0.26
C LYS A 185 19.02 12.20 0.97
N ASP A 186 17.83 11.62 1.14
CA ASP A 186 16.81 12.26 1.91
C ASP A 186 17.54 12.71 3.17
N ALA A 187 17.08 13.78 3.79
CA ALA A 187 17.65 14.24 5.05
C ALA A 187 17.59 13.17 6.19
N ALA A 188 17.46 11.88 5.87
CA ALA A 188 17.43 10.66 6.63
C ALA A 188 18.77 10.28 7.32
N PHE A 189 19.63 11.25 7.60
CA PHE A 189 20.44 11.23 8.82
C PHE A 189 20.45 12.63 9.45
N THR A 190 19.31 13.10 9.96
CA THR A 190 19.34 14.12 11.02
C THR A 190 19.89 13.55 12.34
N ASP A 191 19.80 12.24 12.50
CA ASP A 191 20.22 11.50 13.69
C ASP A 191 21.13 10.33 13.26
N ASP A 192 22.44 10.56 13.14
CA ASP A 192 23.46 9.52 12.87
C ASP A 192 23.95 8.91 14.20
N PHE A 193 24.15 7.59 14.23
CA PHE A 193 24.75 6.89 15.37
C PHE A 193 26.21 7.29 15.64
N ALA A 194 26.93 7.75 14.61
CA ALA A 194 28.28 8.27 14.75
C ALA A 194 28.34 9.51 15.67
N ASP A 195 27.26 10.30 15.74
CA ASP A 195 27.17 11.50 16.57
C ASP A 195 27.09 11.20 18.07
N VAL A 196 26.78 9.94 18.45
CA VAL A 196 26.66 9.53 19.85
C VAL A 196 28.02 9.53 20.54
N GLN A 197 28.20 10.50 21.44
CA GLN A 197 29.38 10.59 22.31
C GLN A 197 29.19 9.76 23.58
N GLY A 198 30.19 8.94 23.93
CA GLY A 198 30.13 8.07 25.11
C GLY A 198 29.23 6.84 24.94
N GLN A 199 28.57 6.41 26.02
CA GLN A 199 27.65 5.24 26.05
C GLN A 199 28.23 3.94 25.47
N TYR A 200 29.54 3.69 25.66
CA TYR A 200 30.28 2.61 24.98
C TYR A 200 29.61 1.23 25.06
N GLN A 201 29.05 0.87 26.23
CA GLN A 201 28.36 -0.40 26.42
C GLN A 201 27.07 -0.47 25.61
N ALA A 202 26.24 0.57 25.66
CA ALA A 202 24.99 0.63 24.89
C ALA A 202 25.26 0.71 23.38
N LYS A 203 26.28 1.47 22.95
CA LYS A 203 26.72 1.51 21.55
C LYS A 203 27.09 0.12 21.05
N ARG A 204 27.94 -0.59 21.80
CA ARG A 204 28.37 -1.94 21.43
C ARG A 204 27.20 -2.92 21.37
N ALA A 205 26.26 -2.83 22.32
CA ALA A 205 25.07 -3.67 22.32
C ALA A 205 24.18 -3.40 21.09
N LEU A 206 23.97 -2.14 20.72
CA LEU A 206 23.17 -1.75 19.56
C LEU A 206 23.86 -2.13 18.24
N GLU A 207 25.19 -2.03 18.14
CA GLU A 207 25.95 -2.53 16.98
C GLU A 207 25.78 -4.04 16.78
N ILE A 208 25.90 -4.82 17.86
CA ILE A 208 25.68 -6.28 17.82
C ILE A 208 24.25 -6.58 17.42
N ALA A 209 23.28 -5.85 17.99
CA ALA A 209 21.87 -6.02 17.69
C ALA A 209 21.54 -5.66 16.23
N ALA A 210 22.12 -4.58 15.70
CA ALA A 210 21.96 -4.16 14.32
C ALA A 210 22.53 -5.20 13.34
N ALA A 211 23.73 -5.74 13.63
CA ALA A 211 24.36 -6.76 12.80
C ALA A 211 23.64 -8.12 12.84
N GLY A 212 23.11 -8.50 14.01
CA GLY A 212 22.45 -9.80 14.22
C GLY A 212 20.92 -9.78 14.07
N GLY A 213 20.30 -8.62 13.90
CA GLY A 213 18.84 -8.47 13.93
C GLY A 213 18.22 -8.82 15.29
N HIS A 214 18.88 -8.46 16.39
CA HIS A 214 18.42 -8.78 17.74
C HIS A 214 17.55 -7.68 18.34
N ASN A 215 16.53 -8.08 19.09
CA ASN A 215 15.72 -7.16 19.89
C ASN A 215 16.52 -6.64 21.08
N VAL A 216 16.26 -5.39 21.50
CA VAL A 216 17.00 -4.71 22.57
C VAL A 216 16.05 -4.12 23.60
N LEU A 217 16.35 -4.33 24.88
CA LEU A 217 15.71 -3.63 26.00
C LEU A 217 16.75 -2.74 26.69
N MET A 218 16.49 -1.43 26.72
CA MET A 218 17.31 -0.45 27.41
C MET A 218 16.65 -0.05 28.73
N VAL A 219 17.38 -0.23 29.83
CA VAL A 219 16.94 0.15 31.18
C VAL A 219 17.92 1.18 31.73
N GLY A 220 17.41 2.28 32.26
CA GLY A 220 18.25 3.29 32.90
C GLY A 220 17.47 4.53 33.32
N VAL A 221 18.10 5.42 34.07
CA VAL A 221 17.47 6.66 34.56
C VAL A 221 16.89 7.54 33.45
N PRO A 222 15.88 8.39 33.73
CA PRO A 222 15.41 9.40 32.79
C PRO A 222 16.55 10.28 32.29
N GLY A 223 16.50 10.70 31.01
CA GLY A 223 17.53 11.56 30.43
C GLY A 223 18.86 10.87 30.08
N SER A 224 19.00 9.56 30.28
CA SER A 224 20.21 8.79 29.93
C SER A 224 20.45 8.62 28.41
N GLY A 225 19.56 9.13 27.56
CA GLY A 225 19.71 9.09 26.10
C GLY A 225 19.14 7.85 25.41
N LYS A 226 18.30 7.04 26.07
CA LYS A 226 17.66 5.83 25.49
C LYS A 226 16.93 6.11 24.18
N THR A 227 16.04 7.09 24.17
CA THR A 227 15.29 7.52 22.97
C THR A 227 16.23 8.04 21.87
N MET A 228 17.28 8.77 22.25
CA MET A 228 18.29 9.29 21.33
C MET A 228 19.08 8.17 20.65
N LEU A 229 19.47 7.13 21.41
CA LEU A 229 20.14 5.94 20.91
C LEU A 229 19.22 5.11 19.98
N ALA A 230 17.96 4.90 20.38
CA ALA A 230 17.00 4.12 19.59
C ALA A 230 16.75 4.74 18.20
N ARG A 231 16.48 6.05 18.14
CA ARG A 231 16.24 6.77 16.87
C ARG A 231 17.41 6.67 15.89
N ARG A 232 18.63 6.62 16.41
CA ARG A 232 19.86 6.51 15.62
C ARG A 232 20.16 5.07 15.17
N MET A 233 19.51 4.06 15.74
CA MET A 233 19.78 2.67 15.42
C MET A 233 19.56 2.35 13.93
N SER A 234 18.56 2.97 13.28
CA SER A 234 18.30 2.75 11.85
C SER A 234 19.48 3.15 10.94
N SER A 235 20.41 3.99 11.42
CA SER A 235 21.61 4.40 10.67
C SER A 235 22.72 3.36 10.63
N ILE A 236 22.73 2.40 11.56
CA ILE A 236 23.75 1.34 11.64
C ILE A 236 23.21 -0.02 11.21
N LEU A 237 21.94 -0.08 10.78
CA LEU A 237 21.38 -1.28 10.19
C LEU A 237 22.00 -1.55 8.82
N PRO A 238 22.14 -2.83 8.42
CA PRO A 238 22.55 -3.17 7.07
C PRO A 238 21.68 -2.48 6.01
N GLU A 239 22.28 -2.11 4.87
CA GLU A 239 21.53 -1.52 3.76
C GLU A 239 20.39 -2.43 3.30
N LEU A 240 19.32 -1.84 2.78
CA LEU A 240 18.20 -2.60 2.22
C LEU A 240 18.62 -3.26 0.92
N THR A 241 18.34 -4.56 0.80
CA THR A 241 18.33 -5.23 -0.49
C THR A 241 17.20 -4.70 -1.36
N LYS A 242 17.31 -4.85 -2.69
CA LYS A 242 16.25 -4.44 -3.62
C LYS A 242 14.89 -5.09 -3.29
N GLN A 243 14.90 -6.34 -2.83
CA GLN A 243 13.69 -7.08 -2.48
C GLN A 243 13.02 -6.50 -1.22
N GLU A 244 13.81 -6.25 -0.16
CA GLU A 244 13.29 -5.61 1.06
C GLU A 244 12.74 -4.21 0.77
N ALA A 245 13.44 -3.42 -0.06
CA ALA A 245 12.98 -2.11 -0.49
C ALA A 245 11.63 -2.18 -1.22
N ILE A 246 11.43 -3.15 -2.11
CA ILE A 246 10.14 -3.37 -2.79
C ILE A 246 9.05 -3.75 -1.78
N GLU A 247 9.33 -4.66 -0.82
CA GLU A 247 8.36 -5.07 0.20
C GLU A 247 7.90 -3.89 1.07
N ILE A 248 8.83 -3.06 1.55
CA ILE A 248 8.49 -1.84 2.31
C ILE A 248 7.68 -0.88 1.44
N THR A 249 8.11 -0.67 0.19
CA THR A 249 7.44 0.25 -0.71
C THR A 249 6.01 -0.20 -1.03
N LYS A 250 5.75 -1.51 -1.18
CA LYS A 250 4.39 -2.07 -1.31
C LYS A 250 3.52 -1.71 -0.10
N ILE A 251 4.06 -1.87 1.12
CA ILE A 251 3.33 -1.54 2.36
C ILE A 251 2.97 -0.05 2.40
N TYR A 252 3.92 0.84 2.08
CA TYR A 252 3.70 2.28 2.13
C TYR A 252 2.76 2.75 1.02
N SER A 253 2.82 2.12 -0.15
CA SER A 253 1.92 2.33 -1.28
C SER A 253 0.46 2.10 -0.89
N ILE A 254 0.15 0.94 -0.30
CA ILE A 254 -1.24 0.62 0.10
C ILE A 254 -1.73 1.48 1.28
N SER A 255 -0.81 1.96 2.12
CA SER A 255 -1.12 2.84 3.23
C SER A 255 -1.25 4.32 2.79
N GLY A 256 -0.97 4.65 1.53
CA GLY A 256 -0.97 6.03 1.03
C GLY A 256 0.10 6.90 1.70
N LEU A 257 1.20 6.29 2.14
CA LEU A 257 2.30 6.94 2.87
C LEU A 257 3.54 7.18 2.01
N LEU A 258 3.50 6.85 0.73
CA LEU A 258 4.57 7.23 -0.19
C LEU A 258 4.60 8.76 -0.34
N GLY A 259 5.79 9.34 -0.21
CA GLY A 259 6.01 10.78 -0.36
C GLY A 259 5.77 11.24 -1.81
N LYS A 260 5.81 12.57 -2.01
CA LYS A 260 5.66 13.18 -3.34
C LYS A 260 6.86 12.95 -4.27
N ASP A 261 8.01 12.59 -3.70
CA ASP A 261 9.24 12.25 -4.42
C ASP A 261 9.32 10.71 -4.50
N THR A 262 8.63 10.15 -5.48
CA THR A 262 8.29 8.73 -5.61
C THR A 262 9.46 7.89 -6.10
N GLY A 263 10.27 7.40 -5.17
CA GLY A 263 11.29 6.36 -5.36
C GLY A 263 10.97 5.10 -4.54
N LEU A 264 11.79 4.05 -4.69
CA LEU A 264 11.79 2.94 -3.72
C LEU A 264 12.15 3.49 -2.34
N VAL A 265 11.54 2.94 -1.29
CA VAL A 265 11.99 3.21 0.08
C VAL A 265 13.36 2.56 0.26
N THR A 266 14.40 3.39 0.35
CA THR A 266 15.79 2.95 0.47
C THR A 266 16.35 3.03 1.89
N THR A 267 15.58 3.55 2.83
CA THR A 267 15.98 3.70 4.23
C THR A 267 15.20 2.73 5.13
N ARG A 268 15.87 2.22 6.17
CA ARG A 268 15.26 1.30 7.14
C ARG A 268 14.18 2.05 7.94
N PRO A 269 12.91 1.61 7.92
CA PRO A 269 11.84 2.28 8.64
C PRO A 269 12.12 2.41 10.13
N PHE A 270 11.67 3.51 10.75
CA PHE A 270 11.65 3.67 12.19
C PHE A 270 10.25 4.07 12.62
N ARG A 271 9.60 3.25 13.44
CA ARG A 271 8.27 3.51 13.99
C ARG A 271 8.35 3.63 15.50
N SER A 272 7.73 4.67 16.05
CA SER A 272 7.71 4.95 17.48
C SER A 272 6.28 5.27 17.92
N PRO A 273 5.39 4.27 17.97
CA PRO A 273 4.02 4.48 18.43
C PRO A 273 3.99 5.05 19.84
N HIS A 274 3.03 5.94 20.11
CA HIS A 274 2.78 6.43 21.46
C HIS A 274 2.22 5.31 22.35
N HIS A 275 2.48 5.30 23.66
CA HIS A 275 2.01 4.24 24.58
C HIS A 275 0.48 4.14 24.69
N THR A 276 -0.25 5.19 24.30
CA THR A 276 -1.72 5.19 24.17
C THR A 276 -2.23 4.57 22.86
N SER A 277 -1.33 4.09 21.99
CA SER A 277 -1.70 3.42 20.75
C SER A 277 -2.57 2.19 21.03
N SER A 278 -3.70 2.13 20.33
CA SER A 278 -4.60 0.99 20.43
C SER A 278 -3.97 -0.27 19.86
N THR A 279 -4.46 -1.44 20.27
CA THR A 279 -4.09 -2.73 19.67
C THR A 279 -4.27 -2.71 18.15
N VAL A 280 -5.35 -2.08 17.65
CA VAL A 280 -5.63 -1.97 16.21
C VAL A 280 -4.58 -1.11 15.48
N ALA A 281 -4.09 -0.04 16.11
CA ALA A 281 -3.02 0.77 15.53
C ALA A 281 -1.70 -0.03 15.46
N MET A 282 -1.41 -0.84 16.48
CA MET A 282 -0.18 -1.64 16.54
C MET A 282 -0.12 -2.75 15.49
N ILE A 283 -1.09 -3.67 15.51
CA ILE A 283 -1.08 -4.85 14.62
C ILE A 283 -1.81 -4.63 13.30
N GLY A 284 -2.60 -3.57 13.18
CA GLY A 284 -3.47 -3.33 12.05
C GLY A 284 -4.91 -3.80 12.27
N GLY A 285 -5.78 -3.44 11.33
CA GLY A 285 -7.21 -3.73 11.43
C GLY A 285 -8.07 -2.86 10.54
N GLY A 286 -9.31 -2.63 10.97
CA GLY A 286 -10.37 -2.05 10.14
C GLY A 286 -11.42 -3.08 9.69
N SER A 287 -12.47 -2.62 9.02
CA SER A 287 -13.45 -3.47 8.34
C SER A 287 -12.84 -4.22 7.15
N ILE A 288 -11.86 -3.57 6.53
CA ILE A 288 -10.90 -4.14 5.57
C ILE A 288 -9.54 -4.11 6.28
N PRO A 289 -8.86 -5.25 6.47
CA PRO A 289 -7.59 -5.28 7.19
C PRO A 289 -6.54 -4.39 6.52
N ARG A 290 -5.96 -3.46 7.28
CA ARG A 290 -4.86 -2.59 6.87
C ARG A 290 -3.61 -2.79 7.74
N PRO A 291 -2.41 -2.49 7.22
CA PRO A 291 -1.17 -2.50 8.01
C PRO A 291 -1.26 -1.67 9.28
N GLY A 292 -0.68 -2.19 10.37
CA GLY A 292 -0.42 -1.43 11.60
C GLY A 292 1.03 -0.98 11.72
N GLU A 293 1.38 -0.34 12.84
CA GLU A 293 2.73 0.15 13.16
C GLU A 293 3.81 -0.92 13.03
N VAL A 294 3.49 -2.17 13.40
CA VAL A 294 4.43 -3.29 13.31
C VAL A 294 4.75 -3.63 11.84
N THR A 295 3.74 -3.69 10.98
CA THR A 295 3.93 -3.91 9.53
C THR A 295 4.60 -2.71 8.88
N LEU A 296 4.29 -1.50 9.32
CA LEU A 296 4.91 -0.27 8.84
C LEU A 296 6.38 -0.12 9.28
N ALA A 297 6.82 -0.89 10.27
CA ALA A 297 8.20 -1.00 10.72
C ALA A 297 8.97 -2.15 10.03
N HIS A 298 8.35 -2.87 9.10
CA HIS A 298 8.94 -4.03 8.45
C HIS A 298 10.32 -3.72 7.85
N HIS A 299 11.26 -4.65 8.03
CA HIS A 299 12.68 -4.55 7.73
C HIS A 299 13.40 -3.41 8.45
N GLY A 300 12.79 -2.80 9.47
CA GLY A 300 13.32 -1.68 10.23
C GLY A 300 13.16 -1.85 11.74
N VAL A 301 12.99 -0.74 12.44
CA VAL A 301 12.93 -0.66 13.90
C VAL A 301 11.52 -0.28 14.35
N LEU A 302 10.97 -1.06 15.29
CA LEU A 302 9.83 -0.67 16.10
C LEU A 302 10.34 -0.27 17.48
N PHE A 303 10.17 0.99 17.85
CA PHE A 303 10.61 1.54 19.13
C PHE A 303 9.43 1.74 20.07
N LEU A 304 9.51 1.14 21.26
CA LEU A 304 8.57 1.34 22.35
C LEU A 304 9.26 2.10 23.48
N ASP A 305 9.01 3.41 23.54
CA ASP A 305 9.47 4.22 24.67
C ASP A 305 8.55 4.05 25.87
N GLU A 306 9.10 4.12 27.08
CA GLU A 306 8.32 3.96 28.31
C GLU A 306 7.50 2.65 28.29
N LEU A 307 8.15 1.52 27.99
CA LEU A 307 7.51 0.20 27.84
C LEU A 307 6.43 -0.14 28.90
N PRO A 308 6.62 0.18 30.21
CA PRO A 308 5.61 -0.11 31.24
C PRO A 308 4.28 0.66 31.07
N GLU A 309 4.27 1.77 30.34
CA GLU A 309 3.06 2.58 30.09
C GLU A 309 2.16 1.96 29.02
N PHE A 310 2.68 1.04 28.21
CA PHE A 310 1.86 0.30 27.25
C PHE A 310 0.93 -0.67 27.97
N SER A 311 -0.33 -0.72 27.53
CA SER A 311 -1.27 -1.69 28.09
C SER A 311 -0.77 -3.12 27.87
N LYS A 312 -0.99 -4.01 28.86
CA LYS A 312 -0.65 -5.43 28.73
C LYS A 312 -1.21 -6.04 27.44
N LYS A 313 -2.46 -5.71 27.09
CA LYS A 313 -3.10 -6.21 25.86
C LYS A 313 -2.33 -5.79 24.60
N THR A 314 -1.81 -4.56 24.57
CA THR A 314 -1.02 -4.05 23.44
C THR A 314 0.34 -4.75 23.34
N LEU A 315 0.97 -5.09 24.47
CA LEU A 315 2.24 -5.81 24.47
C LEU A 315 2.09 -7.28 24.08
N GLU A 316 1.03 -7.96 24.57
CA GLU A 316 0.78 -9.38 24.27
C GLU A 316 0.59 -9.63 22.76
N VAL A 317 -0.01 -8.68 22.03
CA VAL A 317 -0.17 -8.85 20.57
C VAL A 317 1.12 -8.72 19.77
N LEU A 318 2.22 -8.26 20.39
CA LEU A 318 3.53 -8.20 19.73
C LEU A 318 4.21 -9.57 19.66
N ARG A 319 3.71 -10.56 20.40
CA ARG A 319 4.31 -11.89 20.46
C ARG A 319 4.38 -12.57 19.09
N GLU A 320 3.25 -12.66 18.40
CA GLU A 320 3.14 -13.24 17.05
C GLU A 320 4.10 -12.55 16.06
N PRO A 321 4.11 -11.21 15.88
CA PRO A 321 5.03 -10.57 14.95
C PRO A 321 6.51 -10.73 15.29
N ILE A 322 6.88 -10.87 16.57
CA ILE A 322 8.28 -11.09 16.98
C ILE A 322 8.71 -12.53 16.71
N GLU A 323 7.83 -13.51 16.94
CA GLU A 323 8.11 -14.94 16.77
C GLU A 323 8.04 -15.34 15.29
N ASP A 324 6.92 -15.03 14.61
CA ASP A 324 6.62 -15.52 13.26
C ASP A 324 7.05 -14.54 12.15
N ARG A 325 7.40 -13.29 12.50
CA ARG A 325 7.75 -12.22 11.55
C ARG A 325 6.67 -11.91 10.52
N GLN A 326 5.43 -12.24 10.85
CA GLN A 326 4.21 -11.89 10.12
C GLN A 326 3.06 -11.69 11.10
N ILE A 327 1.98 -11.05 10.64
CA ILE A 327 0.76 -10.82 11.40
C ILE A 327 -0.43 -11.23 10.55
N THR A 328 -1.28 -12.10 11.08
CA THR A 328 -2.54 -12.45 10.42
C THR A 328 -3.71 -11.64 11.00
N VAL A 329 -4.27 -10.74 10.20
CA VAL A 329 -5.44 -9.95 10.59
C VAL A 329 -6.71 -10.56 9.99
N SER A 330 -7.46 -11.28 10.82
CA SER A 330 -8.75 -11.89 10.46
C SER A 330 -9.92 -10.96 10.79
N ARG A 331 -10.79 -10.68 9.81
CA ARG A 331 -12.02 -9.90 9.95
C ARG A 331 -13.16 -10.58 9.20
N ALA A 332 -14.40 -10.16 9.48
CA ALA A 332 -15.60 -10.73 8.87
C ALA A 332 -15.57 -10.71 7.32
N ASN A 333 -14.89 -9.72 6.72
CA ASN A 333 -14.84 -9.55 5.27
C ASN A 333 -13.57 -10.12 4.60
N ALA A 334 -12.49 -10.35 5.35
CA ALA A 334 -11.22 -10.82 4.79
C ALA A 334 -10.25 -11.26 5.90
N THR A 335 -9.35 -12.18 5.53
CA THR A 335 -8.20 -12.59 6.34
C THR A 335 -6.94 -12.30 5.53
N LEU A 336 -6.09 -11.42 6.05
CA LEU A 336 -4.88 -10.97 5.35
C LEU A 336 -3.66 -11.14 6.26
N THR A 337 -2.55 -11.56 5.65
CA THR A 337 -1.26 -11.71 6.33
C THR A 337 -0.34 -10.59 5.88
N PHE A 338 0.27 -9.91 6.85
CA PHE A 338 1.21 -8.83 6.61
C PHE A 338 2.58 -9.21 7.15
N PRO A 339 3.66 -8.83 6.46
CA PRO A 339 5.01 -9.09 6.96
C PRO A 339 5.33 -8.16 8.13
N SER A 340 6.18 -8.63 9.05
CA SER A 340 6.57 -7.92 10.26
C SER A 340 7.95 -8.29 10.76
N SER A 341 8.89 -8.58 9.86
CA SER A 341 10.31 -8.70 10.24
C SER A 341 10.78 -7.35 10.80
N ILE A 342 10.86 -7.22 12.12
CA ILE A 342 11.24 -5.98 12.81
C ILE A 342 12.39 -6.26 13.78
N ILE A 343 13.14 -5.21 14.09
CA ILE A 343 13.94 -5.17 15.32
C ILE A 343 13.15 -4.37 16.35
N LEU A 344 12.73 -5.04 17.42
CA LEU A 344 12.07 -4.39 18.54
C LEU A 344 13.13 -3.75 19.44
N VAL A 345 13.03 -2.44 19.61
CA VAL A 345 13.78 -1.68 20.61
C VAL A 345 12.81 -1.19 21.66
N ALA A 346 13.01 -1.57 22.91
CA ALA A 346 12.22 -1.09 24.02
C ALA A 346 13.08 -0.29 24.99
N ALA A 347 12.53 0.77 25.56
CA ALA A 347 13.16 1.55 26.60
C ALA A 347 12.25 1.62 27.83
N MET A 348 12.84 1.54 29.02
CA MET A 348 12.13 1.82 30.26
C MET A 348 13.04 2.49 31.28
N ASN A 349 12.43 3.20 32.22
CA ASN A 349 13.14 3.72 33.37
C ASN A 349 13.39 2.59 34.38
N GLU A 350 14.42 2.74 35.21
CA GLU A 350 14.64 1.81 36.31
C GLU A 350 13.40 1.75 37.19
N VAL A 351 12.84 0.55 37.31
CA VAL A 351 11.71 0.31 38.19
C VAL A 351 12.29 0.05 39.57
N THR A 352 12.12 1.00 40.50
CA THR A 352 12.60 0.89 41.88
C THR A 352 11.81 -0.14 42.71
N SER A 353 10.70 -0.66 42.19
CA SER A 353 9.93 -1.76 42.81
C SER A 353 9.25 -2.66 41.77
N ILE A 354 9.60 -3.94 41.76
CA ILE A 354 8.88 -4.97 41.01
C ILE A 354 7.82 -5.57 41.95
N THR A 355 6.54 -5.26 41.73
CA THR A 355 5.45 -5.95 42.42
C THR A 355 5.15 -7.26 41.69
N ILE A 356 5.73 -8.37 42.17
CA ILE A 356 5.38 -9.71 41.69
C ILE A 356 4.03 -10.09 42.33
N GLN A 357 2.93 -10.01 41.58
CA GLN A 357 1.67 -10.62 41.98
C GLN A 357 1.77 -12.14 41.79
N CYS A 358 2.19 -12.85 42.84
CA CYS A 358 1.96 -14.29 42.93
C CYS A 358 0.46 -14.51 43.13
N ASN A 359 -0.24 -14.97 42.09
CA ASN A 359 -1.60 -15.49 42.20
C ASN A 359 -1.55 -16.86 42.90
N ASP A 360 -1.27 -16.86 44.21
CA ASP A 360 -1.35 -18.08 45.01
C ASP A 360 -2.82 -18.32 45.37
N ARG A 361 -3.51 -19.13 44.54
CA ARG A 361 -4.84 -19.67 44.84
C ARG A 361 -4.71 -20.78 45.90
N ARG A 362 -4.18 -20.46 47.08
CA ARG A 362 -4.18 -21.35 48.24
C ARG A 362 -4.56 -20.55 49.48
N ASN A 363 -5.87 -20.45 49.71
CA ASN A 363 -6.50 -20.58 51.03
C ASN A 363 -7.97 -20.20 50.94
N ALA A 364 -8.80 -21.20 50.69
CA ALA A 364 -10.17 -21.27 51.17
C ALA A 364 -10.53 -22.76 51.26
N ALA A 365 -10.22 -23.34 52.42
CA ALA A 365 -10.84 -24.55 52.93
C ALA A 365 -11.41 -24.20 54.31
#